data_AF-A0A5C1NDM8-F1
#
_entry.id   AF-A0A5C1NDM8-F1
#
_cell.length_a   1.000
_cell.length_b   1.000
_cell.length_c   1.000
_cell.angle_alpha   90.00
_cell.angle_beta   90.00
_cell.angle_gamma   90.00
#
_symmetry.space_group_name_H-M   'P 1'
#
loop_
_entity.id
_entity.type
_entity.pdbx_description
1 polymer ?
#
loop_
_entity_poly.entity_id
_entity_poly.type
_entity_poly.pdbx_seq_one_letter_code
_entity_poly.pdbx_strand_id
1 'polypeptide(L)'
;MKHSFADQSGAGLVELLVAMVVASLVILGASQLFLGIQQNAKVLDDLSERQAVVSYAMEEISAGLRRGDAAPGDYELRTAPNGQGCSLYDRLSGQPLIDGLSSTGICGDEHVVMDMGYGIYRITLHLPDVATPLVLHVVDRSVVLTQLKAEQ
;
A
#
# COMPACT_ATOMS: atom_id res chain seq x y z
N MET A 1 27.71 70.48 3.54
CA MET A 1 27.52 69.03 3.32
C MET A 1 27.33 68.38 4.68
N LYS A 2 26.13 67.83 4.92
CA LYS A 2 25.69 67.33 6.22
C LYS A 2 26.00 65.83 6.26
N HIS A 3 27.06 65.43 6.95
CA HIS A 3 27.33 64.01 7.20
C HIS A 3 26.31 63.51 8.23
N SER A 4 25.28 62.82 7.74
CA SER A 4 24.44 61.96 8.58
C SER A 4 25.24 60.69 8.81
N PHE A 5 25.93 60.62 9.94
CA PHE A 5 26.38 59.34 10.48
C PHE A 5 25.11 58.61 10.94
N ALA A 6 24.74 57.56 10.21
CA ALA A 6 23.76 56.60 10.68
C ALA A 6 24.23 56.09 12.04
N ASP A 7 23.40 56.27 13.05
CA ASP A 7 23.64 55.86 14.43
C ASP A 7 23.86 54.33 14.46
N GLN A 8 25.11 53.91 14.63
CA GLN A 8 25.46 52.52 14.89
C GLN A 8 25.22 52.25 16.37
N SER A 9 23.95 52.08 16.73
CA SER A 9 23.60 51.57 18.06
C SER A 9 24.09 50.12 18.16
N GLY A 10 25.16 49.88 18.92
CA GLY A 10 25.64 48.52 19.20
C GLY A 10 24.58 47.71 19.96
N ALA A 11 24.34 46.47 19.53
CA ALA A 11 23.40 45.58 20.20
C ALA A 11 23.80 45.37 21.67
N GLY A 12 22.86 45.60 22.57
CA GLY A 12 23.04 45.34 24.00
C GLY A 12 23.18 43.84 24.28
N LEU A 13 23.84 43.51 25.39
CA LEU A 13 24.07 42.11 25.79
C LEU A 13 22.75 41.33 25.94
N VAL A 14 21.69 42.01 26.40
CA VAL A 14 20.32 41.45 26.50
C VAL A 14 19.72 41.17 25.12
N GLU A 15 19.88 42.08 24.14
CA GLU A 15 19.35 41.89 22.79
C GLU A 15 20.03 40.72 22.09
N LEU A 16 21.34 40.54 22.30
CA LEU A 16 22.09 39.42 21.74
C LEU A 16 21.66 38.08 22.37
N LEU A 17 21.39 38.04 23.67
CA LEU A 17 20.83 36.87 24.34
C LEU A 17 19.43 36.53 23.82
N VAL A 18 18.56 37.54 23.64
CA VAL A 18 17.22 37.34 23.08
C VAL A 18 17.31 36.82 21.65
N ALA A 19 18.16 37.40 20.81
CA ALA A 19 18.36 36.94 19.44
C ALA A 19 18.83 35.48 19.39
N MET A 20 19.77 35.10 20.26
CA MET A 20 20.27 33.73 20.35
C MET A 20 19.18 32.75 20.82
N VAL A 21 18.38 33.14 21.81
CA VAL A 21 17.25 32.32 22.30
C VAL A 21 16.22 32.11 21.20
N VAL A 22 15.82 33.17 20.50
CA VAL A 22 14.85 33.09 19.39
C VAL A 22 15.39 32.22 18.26
N ALA A 23 16.64 32.42 17.85
CA ALA A 23 17.27 31.60 16.80
C ALA A 23 17.33 30.12 17.20
N SER A 24 17.69 29.83 18.46
CA SER A 24 17.76 28.46 18.97
C SER A 24 16.39 27.79 18.98
N LEU A 25 15.34 28.50 19.40
CA LEU A 25 13.97 27.99 19.38
C LEU A 25 13.50 27.68 17.96
N VAL A 26 13.83 28.52 16.98
CA VAL A 26 13.50 28.29 15.57
C VAL A 26 14.22 27.04 15.05
N ILE A 27 15.52 26.89 15.31
CA ILE A 27 16.29 25.72 14.87
C ILE A 27 15.75 24.43 15.51
N LEU A 28 15.43 24.45 16.81
CA LEU A 28 14.84 23.31 17.51
C LEU A 28 13.47 22.94 16.93
N GLY A 29 12.60 23.94 16.70
CA GLY A 29 11.29 23.73 16.09
C GLY A 29 11.38 23.14 14.68
N ALA A 30 12.27 23.69 13.84
CA ALA A 30 12.50 23.21 12.48
C ALA A 30 13.05 21.78 12.46
N SER A 31 13.93 21.43 13.39
CA SER A 31 14.50 20.08 13.50
C SER A 31 13.43 19.03 13.79
N GLN A 32 12.48 19.32 14.69
CA GLN A 32 11.37 18.42 15.00
C GLN A 32 10.46 18.21 13.79
N LEU A 33 10.13 19.30 13.06
CA LEU A 33 9.34 19.20 11.83
C LEU A 33 10.04 18.37 10.76
N PHE A 34 11.34 18.59 10.56
CA PHE A 34 12.13 17.83 9.60
C PHE A 34 12.16 16.33 9.92
N LEU A 35 12.35 15.96 11.19
CA LEU A 35 12.29 14.55 11.61
C LEU A 35 10.91 13.95 11.39
N GLY A 36 9.84 14.69 11.71
CA GLY A 36 8.47 14.26 11.46
C GLY A 36 8.17 14.02 9.98
N ILE A 37 8.64 14.90 9.09
CA ILE A 37 8.49 14.74 7.64
C ILE A 37 9.20 13.46 7.16
N GLN A 38 10.42 13.20 7.63
CA GLN A 38 11.13 11.98 7.25
C GLN A 38 10.46 10.70 7.75
N GLN A 39 9.85 10.72 8.93
CA GLN A 39 9.08 9.60 9.44
C GLN A 39 7.83 9.36 8.58
N ASN A 40 7.08 10.42 8.27
CA ASN A 40 5.90 10.33 7.43
C ASN A 40 6.22 9.84 6.01
N ALA A 41 7.33 10.30 5.43
CA ALA A 41 7.77 9.85 4.11
C ALA A 41 7.99 8.33 4.06
N LYS A 42 8.62 7.76 5.10
CA LYS A 42 8.83 6.31 5.20
C LYS A 42 7.53 5.53 5.32
N VAL A 43 6.58 6.03 6.10
CA VAL A 43 5.26 5.40 6.25
C VAL A 43 4.49 5.43 4.93
N LEU A 44 4.57 6.54 4.19
CA LEU A 44 3.92 6.65 2.89
C LEU A 44 4.55 5.72 1.84
N ASP A 45 5.87 5.59 1.86
CA ASP A 45 6.61 4.73 0.94
C ASP A 45 6.25 3.25 1.14
N ASP A 46 6.26 2.78 2.39
CA ASP A 46 5.85 1.43 2.77
C ASP A 46 4.37 1.16 2.40
N LEU A 47 3.48 2.12 2.62
CA LEU A 47 2.09 1.99 2.19
C LEU A 47 1.96 1.92 0.66
N SER A 48 2.73 2.73 -0.07
CA SER A 48 2.71 2.76 -1.55
C SER A 48 3.22 1.44 -2.14
N GLU A 49 4.30 0.90 -1.59
CA GLU A 49 4.84 -0.40 -2.02
C GLU A 49 3.79 -1.50 -1.83
N ARG A 50 3.12 -1.54 -0.68
CA ARG A 50 2.05 -2.51 -0.41
C ARG A 50 0.87 -2.36 -1.36
N GLN A 51 0.45 -1.14 -1.65
CA GLN A 51 -0.62 -0.91 -2.62
C GLN A 51 -0.24 -1.43 -4.02
N ALA A 52 1.01 -1.25 -4.44
CA ALA A 52 1.50 -1.79 -5.71
C ALA A 52 1.46 -3.32 -5.72
N VAL A 53 1.91 -3.98 -4.66
CA VAL A 53 1.90 -5.45 -4.52
C VAL A 53 0.47 -6.01 -4.55
N VAL A 54 -0.43 -5.44 -3.76
CA VAL A 54 -1.84 -5.85 -3.72
C VAL A 54 -2.54 -5.62 -5.06
N SER A 55 -2.28 -4.46 -5.70
CA SER A 55 -2.81 -4.16 -7.03
C SER A 55 -2.34 -5.18 -8.06
N TYR A 56 -1.04 -5.51 -8.05
CA TYR A 56 -0.46 -6.50 -8.93
C TYR A 56 -1.07 -7.89 -8.71
N ALA A 57 -1.30 -8.29 -7.46
CA ALA A 57 -1.95 -9.57 -7.14
C ALA A 57 -3.38 -9.64 -7.68
N MET A 58 -4.17 -8.59 -7.49
CA MET A 58 -5.52 -8.52 -8.05
C MET A 58 -5.50 -8.57 -9.58
N GLU A 59 -4.55 -7.90 -10.21
CA GLU A 59 -4.40 -7.89 -11.67
C GLU A 59 -4.04 -9.29 -12.19
N GLU A 60 -3.05 -9.95 -11.60
CA GLU A 60 -2.61 -11.29 -12.01
C GLU A 60 -3.74 -12.32 -11.92
N ILE A 61 -4.44 -12.39 -10.78
CA ILE A 61 -5.60 -13.27 -10.60
C ILE A 61 -6.69 -12.93 -11.63
N SER A 62 -7.01 -11.64 -11.79
CA SER A 62 -8.05 -11.22 -12.72
C SER A 62 -7.71 -11.56 -14.18
N ALA A 63 -6.45 -11.47 -14.54
CA ALA A 63 -5.97 -11.77 -15.88
C ALA A 63 -6.02 -13.28 -16.14
N GLY A 64 -5.62 -14.11 -15.17
CA GLY A 64 -5.77 -15.56 -15.22
C GLY A 64 -7.24 -16.00 -15.41
N LEU A 65 -8.15 -15.45 -14.60
CA LEU A 65 -9.57 -15.74 -14.69
C LEU A 65 -10.19 -15.28 -16.03
N ARG A 66 -9.80 -14.12 -16.56
CA ARG A 66 -10.30 -13.62 -17.85
C ARG A 66 -9.82 -14.44 -19.05
N ARG A 67 -8.66 -15.07 -18.95
CA ARG A 67 -8.13 -15.96 -20.00
C ARG A 67 -8.72 -17.37 -19.93
N GLY A 68 -9.34 -17.73 -18.81
CA GLY A 68 -9.76 -19.11 -18.52
C GLY A 68 -8.59 -20.02 -18.11
N ASP A 69 -7.42 -19.44 -17.80
CA ASP A 69 -6.22 -20.16 -17.36
C ASP A 69 -6.22 -20.43 -15.85
N ALA A 70 -7.13 -19.80 -15.10
CA ALA A 70 -7.28 -19.95 -13.67
C ALA A 70 -8.73 -20.25 -13.30
N ALA A 71 -8.91 -21.02 -12.24
CA ALA A 71 -10.17 -21.49 -11.72
C ALA A 71 -10.30 -21.22 -10.20
N PRO A 72 -11.53 -21.29 -9.66
CA PRO A 72 -11.74 -21.25 -8.22
C PRO A 72 -10.91 -22.31 -7.52
N GLY A 73 -10.13 -21.88 -6.53
CA GLY A 73 -9.23 -22.75 -5.78
C GLY A 73 -7.84 -22.92 -6.38
N ASP A 74 -7.50 -22.29 -7.51
CA ASP A 74 -6.11 -22.24 -7.97
C ASP A 74 -5.27 -21.26 -7.14
N TYR A 75 -5.91 -20.27 -6.51
CA TYR A 75 -5.25 -19.28 -5.67
C TYR A 75 -5.65 -19.42 -4.21
N GLU A 76 -4.65 -19.44 -3.34
CA GLU A 76 -4.81 -19.45 -1.89
C GLU A 76 -3.96 -18.36 -1.24
N LEU A 77 -4.51 -17.71 -0.21
CA LEU A 77 -3.74 -16.81 0.63
C LEU A 77 -3.13 -17.64 1.76
N ARG A 78 -1.83 -17.46 2.02
CA ARG A 78 -1.14 -18.19 3.10
C ARG A 78 -0.20 -17.28 3.85
N THR A 79 0.13 -17.70 5.06
CA THR A 79 1.18 -17.03 5.82
C THR A 79 2.52 -17.17 5.08
N ALA A 80 3.23 -16.06 4.96
CA ALA A 80 4.49 -16.00 4.24
C ALA A 80 5.55 -16.95 4.86
N PRO A 81 6.52 -17.46 4.07
CA PRO A 81 7.54 -18.40 4.57
C PRO A 81 8.41 -17.85 5.71
N ASN A 82 8.57 -16.53 5.76
CA ASN A 82 9.27 -15.81 6.82
C ASN A 82 8.46 -15.74 8.14
N GLY A 83 7.22 -16.24 8.15
CA GLY A 83 6.31 -16.18 9.29
C GLY A 83 5.73 -14.79 9.55
N GLN A 84 5.89 -13.85 8.63
CA GLN A 84 5.45 -12.47 8.77
C GLN A 84 4.59 -12.06 7.58
N GLY A 85 3.30 -11.86 7.84
CA GLY A 85 2.39 -11.37 6.82
C GLY A 85 1.88 -12.47 5.89
N CYS A 86 1.45 -12.05 4.71
CA CYS A 86 0.67 -12.89 3.81
C CYS A 86 1.23 -12.88 2.39
N SER A 87 1.28 -14.07 1.79
CA SER A 87 1.64 -14.26 0.38
C SER A 87 0.51 -14.97 -0.35
N LEU A 88 0.33 -14.63 -1.62
CA LEU A 88 -0.55 -15.33 -2.54
C LEU A 88 0.20 -16.51 -3.14
N TYR A 89 -0.39 -17.67 -3.06
CA TYR A 89 0.12 -18.90 -3.65
C TYR A 89 -0.75 -19.33 -4.82
N ASP A 90 -0.09 -19.86 -5.83
CA ASP A 90 -0.74 -20.71 -6.82
C ASP A 90 -0.65 -22.16 -6.34
N ARG A 91 -1.81 -22.81 -6.16
CA ARG A 91 -1.93 -24.19 -5.67
C ARG A 91 -1.42 -25.21 -6.68
N LEU A 92 -1.46 -24.90 -7.98
CA LEU A 92 -1.00 -25.81 -9.02
C LEU A 92 0.53 -25.91 -9.00
N SER A 93 1.22 -24.79 -8.87
CA SER A 93 2.68 -24.74 -8.77
C SER A 93 3.20 -24.98 -7.34
N GLY A 94 2.38 -24.71 -6.33
CA GLY A 94 2.75 -24.79 -4.91
C GLY A 94 3.77 -23.73 -4.48
N GLN A 95 4.00 -22.70 -5.30
CA GLN A 95 4.98 -21.65 -5.07
C GLN A 95 4.30 -20.32 -4.69
N PRO A 96 4.96 -19.48 -3.87
CA PRO A 96 4.47 -18.13 -3.64
C PRO A 96 4.57 -17.34 -4.93
N LEU A 97 3.45 -16.83 -5.41
CA LEU A 97 3.38 -16.00 -6.60
C LEU A 97 3.75 -14.56 -6.26
N ILE A 98 3.19 -14.04 -5.15
CA ILE A 98 3.36 -12.66 -4.70
C ILE A 98 3.45 -12.65 -3.19
N ASP A 99 4.49 -12.02 -2.65
CA ASP A 99 4.70 -11.84 -1.21
C ASP A 99 4.45 -10.38 -0.79
N GLY A 100 4.34 -10.14 0.52
CA GLY A 100 4.20 -8.78 1.07
C GLY A 100 2.81 -8.18 0.93
N LEU A 101 1.76 -9.00 0.77
CA LEU A 101 0.37 -8.52 0.71
C LEU A 101 -0.11 -7.98 2.06
N SER A 102 0.49 -8.45 3.15
CA SER A 102 0.34 -7.90 4.48
C SER A 102 1.70 -7.97 5.18
N SER A 103 1.95 -7.03 6.09
CA SER A 103 3.16 -6.94 6.90
C SER A 103 3.05 -7.60 8.27
N THR A 104 1.83 -7.86 8.72
CA THR A 104 1.56 -8.48 10.02
C THR A 104 0.47 -9.55 9.89
N GLY A 105 0.24 -10.28 10.98
CA GLY A 105 -0.87 -11.22 11.08
C GLY A 105 -0.61 -12.60 10.46
N ILE A 106 -1.60 -13.46 10.64
CA ILE A 106 -1.63 -14.84 10.14
C ILE A 106 -2.71 -14.90 9.07
N CYS A 107 -2.33 -15.27 7.86
CA CYS A 107 -3.28 -15.63 6.83
C CYS A 107 -3.56 -17.12 6.89
N GLY A 108 -4.85 -17.47 7.03
CA GLY A 108 -5.32 -18.84 6.88
C GLY A 108 -5.37 -19.24 5.42
N ASP A 109 -5.40 -20.55 5.14
CA ASP A 109 -5.50 -21.14 3.78
C ASP A 109 -6.88 -20.83 3.16
N GLU A 110 -7.13 -19.55 2.89
CA GLU A 110 -8.38 -19.05 2.35
C GLU A 110 -8.36 -19.09 0.82
N HIS A 111 -9.45 -19.60 0.25
CA HIS A 111 -9.65 -19.59 -1.18
C HIS A 111 -10.02 -18.16 -1.61
N VAL A 112 -9.15 -17.57 -2.43
CA VAL A 112 -9.24 -16.16 -2.81
C VAL A 112 -10.31 -15.92 -3.88
N VAL A 113 -10.63 -16.95 -4.67
CA VAL A 113 -11.56 -16.86 -5.81
C VAL A 113 -12.80 -17.69 -5.56
N MET A 114 -13.96 -17.08 -5.77
CA MET A 114 -15.27 -17.73 -5.76
C MET A 114 -15.95 -17.60 -7.12
N ASP A 115 -16.49 -18.71 -7.63
CA ASP A 115 -17.36 -18.70 -8.80
C ASP A 115 -18.77 -18.25 -8.41
N MET A 116 -19.27 -17.23 -9.10
CA MET A 116 -20.62 -16.70 -8.95
C MET A 116 -21.58 -17.25 -10.03
N GLY A 117 -21.08 -18.10 -10.92
CA GLY A 117 -21.77 -18.62 -12.08
C GLY A 117 -21.67 -17.69 -13.29
N TYR A 118 -22.03 -18.23 -14.46
CA TYR A 118 -22.12 -17.49 -15.71
C TYR A 118 -20.82 -16.78 -16.12
N GLY A 119 -19.65 -17.37 -15.79
CA GLY A 119 -18.35 -16.74 -16.06
C GLY A 119 -18.07 -15.50 -15.22
N ILE A 120 -18.79 -15.30 -14.11
CA ILE A 120 -18.54 -14.22 -13.15
C ILE A 120 -17.83 -14.81 -11.94
N TYR A 121 -16.71 -14.19 -11.57
CA TYR A 121 -15.90 -14.57 -10.43
C TYR A 121 -15.80 -13.41 -9.45
N ARG A 122 -15.75 -13.73 -8.15
CA ARG A 122 -15.46 -12.78 -7.08
C ARG A 122 -14.13 -13.14 -6.44
N ILE A 123 -13.21 -12.19 -6.47
CA ILE A 123 -11.93 -12.25 -5.78
C ILE A 123 -12.11 -11.54 -4.44
N THR A 124 -11.77 -12.21 -3.34
CA THR A 124 -11.81 -11.66 -1.99
C THR A 124 -10.48 -11.89 -1.29
N LEU A 125 -9.81 -10.80 -0.88
CA LEU A 125 -8.61 -10.87 -0.04
C LEU A 125 -8.93 -10.35 1.36
N HIS A 126 -8.83 -11.23 2.36
CA HIS A 126 -8.84 -10.85 3.78
C HIS A 126 -7.42 -10.64 4.26
N LEU A 127 -6.98 -9.39 4.28
CA LEU A 127 -5.65 -9.01 4.76
C LEU A 127 -5.76 -8.52 6.20
N PRO A 128 -4.92 -9.00 7.14
CA PRO A 128 -5.00 -8.62 8.55
C PRO A 128 -4.70 -7.13 8.80
N ASP A 129 -3.93 -6.49 7.93
CA ASP A 129 -3.63 -5.05 8.01
C ASP A 129 -4.77 -4.15 7.47
N VAL A 130 -5.83 -4.75 6.89
CA VAL A 130 -6.94 -4.02 6.27
C VAL A 130 -8.25 -4.38 6.95
N ALA A 131 -8.93 -3.38 7.51
CA ALA A 131 -10.17 -3.59 8.29
C ALA A 131 -11.33 -4.19 7.46
N THR A 132 -11.33 -3.96 6.15
CA THR A 132 -12.34 -4.47 5.21
C THR A 132 -11.69 -5.35 4.17
N PRO A 133 -12.32 -6.49 3.79
CA PRO A 133 -11.79 -7.31 2.72
C PRO A 133 -11.77 -6.54 1.41
N LEU A 134 -10.73 -6.76 0.61
CA LEU A 134 -10.64 -6.24 -0.74
C LEU A 134 -11.42 -7.18 -1.65
N VAL A 135 -12.44 -6.64 -2.31
CA VAL A 135 -13.34 -7.43 -3.17
C VAL A 135 -13.28 -6.89 -4.59
N LEU A 136 -12.99 -7.76 -5.55
CA LEU A 136 -13.03 -7.46 -6.98
C LEU A 136 -13.93 -8.46 -7.70
N HIS A 137 -14.70 -7.98 -8.66
CA HIS A 137 -15.50 -8.85 -9.54
C HIS A 137 -14.85 -8.91 -10.91
N VAL A 138 -14.71 -10.13 -11.44
CA VAL A 138 -14.07 -10.43 -12.72
C VAL A 138 -15.05 -11.20 -13.57
N VAL A 139 -15.06 -10.90 -14.86
CA VAL A 139 -15.93 -11.59 -15.82
C VAL A 139 -15.06 -12.21 -16.90
N ASP A 140 -15.21 -13.51 -17.10
CA ASP A 140 -14.74 -14.22 -18.28
C ASP A 140 -15.75 -14.00 -19.41
N ARG A 141 -15.38 -13.11 -20.34
CA ARG A 141 -16.20 -12.75 -21.49
C ARG A 141 -16.46 -13.94 -22.42
N SER A 142 -15.52 -14.89 -22.53
CA SER A 142 -15.64 -16.02 -23.45
C SER A 142 -16.77 -16.97 -23.02
N VAL A 143 -16.87 -17.22 -21.71
CA VAL A 143 -17.91 -18.06 -21.10
C VAL A 143 -19.27 -17.37 -21.22
N VAL A 144 -19.36 -16.09 -20.87
CA VAL A 144 -20.60 -15.31 -20.97
C VAL A 144 -21.15 -15.30 -22.40
N LEU A 145 -20.30 -15.02 -23.39
CA LEU A 145 -20.73 -14.98 -24.79
C LEU A 145 -21.16 -16.35 -25.32
N THR A 146 -20.57 -17.43 -24.82
CA THR A 146 -20.94 -18.80 -25.21
C THR A 146 -22.30 -19.16 -24.64
N GLN A 147 -22.58 -18.80 -23.37
CA GLN A 147 -23.88 -19.04 -22.77
C GLN A 147 -25.00 -18.21 -23.42
N LEU A 148 -24.75 -16.93 -23.73
CA LEU A 148 -25.73 -16.09 -24.43
C LEU A 148 -26.10 -16.63 -25.82
N LYS A 149 -25.18 -17.36 -26.48
CA LYS A 149 -25.46 -18.05 -27.75
C LYS A 149 -26.20 -19.37 -27.57
N ALA A 150 -26.14 -20.00 -26.40
CA ALA A 150 -26.83 -21.25 -26.11
C ALA A 150 -28.28 -21.07 -25.66
N GLU A 151 -28.63 -19.86 -25.18
CA GLU A 151 -30.00 -19.49 -24.79
C GLU A 151 -30.83 -18.84 -25.93
N GLN A 152 -30.24 -18.65 -27.12
CA GLN A 152 -30.93 -18.21 -28.35
C GLN A 152 -31.22 -19.37 -29.28
#